data_AF-A0A0D6N1M8-F1
#
_entry.id   AF-A0A0D6N1M8-F1
#
_cell.length_a   1.000
_cell.length_b   1.000
_cell.length_c   1.000
_cell.angle_alpha   90.00
_cell.angle_beta   90.00
_cell.angle_gamma   90.00
#
_symmetry.space_group_name_H-M   'P 1'
#
loop_
_entity.id
_entity.type
_entity.pdbx_description
1 polymer ?
#
loop_
_entity_poly.entity_id
_entity_poly.type
_entity_poly.pdbx_seq_one_letter_code
_entity_poly.pdbx_strand_id
1 'polypeptide(L)'
;MCAADLYTPRRILLVSGLSGAGKSSILRILEDLDYEVIDNPPLGMLDDIVARAEQPIAIGVDSRTRGFDPSAVLEAVARLRINPALAVELIYATAEESVLLRRYTATRRRHPLAAHGSVKDGIDDEIALTAPLRTAADLVIDTSDMPPPDLRRFVESRFSPWQARSGQGLTVALMSFAFPAGLPREADIVFDARFLQNPHYDPQLAPKTGLDADVAEYVAKDPDYPQFLNQIHAMLQLVLPRFVQEGKKYATIAIGCSGGRHRSVTLVEALAERLSAPDGMGHYKGSGQWPIMIMHRELARQGLSGWRWARKPVDTASS
;
A
#
# COMPACT_ATOMS: atom_id res chain seq x y z
N MET A 1 -22.04 -20.07 31.06
CA MET A 1 -21.60 -20.62 29.77
C MET A 1 -22.45 -19.99 28.67
N CYS A 2 -21.98 -18.88 28.11
CA CYS A 2 -22.48 -18.40 26.82
C CYS A 2 -21.26 -18.43 25.91
N ALA A 3 -21.27 -19.35 24.96
CA ALA A 3 -20.31 -19.37 23.88
C ALA A 3 -20.48 -18.07 23.10
N ALA A 4 -19.54 -17.14 23.25
CA ALA A 4 -19.37 -16.09 22.27
C ALA A 4 -18.85 -16.80 21.02
N ASP A 5 -19.75 -17.10 20.08
CA ASP A 5 -19.35 -17.41 18.72
C ASP A 5 -18.48 -16.25 18.24
N LEU A 6 -17.18 -16.50 18.14
CA LEU A 6 -16.17 -15.56 17.66
C LEU A 6 -16.40 -15.37 16.16
N TYR A 7 -17.43 -14.61 15.79
CA TYR A 7 -17.62 -14.18 14.42
C TYR A 7 -16.48 -13.24 14.06
N THR A 8 -15.60 -13.70 13.17
CA THR A 8 -14.66 -12.82 12.48
C THR A 8 -15.49 -11.73 11.79
N PRO A 9 -15.27 -10.44 12.09
CA PRO A 9 -16.08 -9.38 11.52
C PRO A 9 -16.02 -9.41 9.99
N ARG A 10 -17.17 -9.27 9.35
CA ARG A 10 -17.30 -9.32 7.88
C ARG A 10 -16.60 -8.11 7.29
N ARG A 11 -15.68 -8.35 6.36
CA ARG A 11 -14.84 -7.30 5.80
C ARG A 11 -15.56 -6.57 4.68
N ILE A 12 -15.66 -5.25 4.82
CA ILE A 12 -16.33 -4.35 3.87
C ILE A 12 -15.30 -3.36 3.36
N LEU A 13 -14.97 -3.41 2.07
CA LEU A 13 -14.00 -2.51 1.45
C LEU A 13 -14.74 -1.49 0.59
N LEU A 14 -14.68 -0.21 0.94
CA LEU A 14 -15.12 0.85 0.04
C LEU A 14 -13.91 1.34 -0.75
N VAL A 15 -13.92 1.12 -2.06
CA VAL A 15 -12.82 1.52 -2.94
C VAL A 15 -13.22 2.76 -3.72
N SER A 16 -12.58 3.87 -3.39
CA SER A 16 -12.70 5.14 -4.09
C SER A 16 -11.35 5.57 -4.68
N GLY A 17 -11.30 6.72 -5.32
CA GLY A 17 -10.07 7.25 -5.88
C GLY A 17 -10.27 8.07 -7.15
N LEU A 18 -9.16 8.62 -7.64
CA LEU A 18 -9.14 9.38 -8.88
C LEU A 18 -9.39 8.45 -10.06
N SER A 19 -10.08 8.95 -11.07
CA SER A 19 -10.30 8.20 -12.29
C SER A 19 -8.96 7.95 -12.98
N GLY A 20 -8.73 6.70 -13.41
CA GLY A 20 -7.41 6.28 -13.94
C GLY A 20 -6.37 5.91 -12.88
N ALA A 21 -6.66 6.06 -11.58
CA ALA A 21 -5.76 5.63 -10.50
C ALA A 21 -5.76 4.12 -10.22
N GLY A 22 -6.53 3.33 -10.99
CA GLY A 22 -6.51 1.87 -10.86
C GLY A 22 -7.60 1.26 -9.97
N LYS A 23 -8.63 2.02 -9.58
CA LYS A 23 -9.80 1.50 -8.85
C LYS A 23 -10.37 0.21 -9.46
N SER A 24 -10.63 0.21 -10.76
CA SER A 24 -11.16 -0.98 -11.46
C SER A 24 -10.20 -2.17 -11.43
N SER A 25 -8.88 -1.92 -11.42
CA SER A 25 -7.89 -2.99 -11.27
C SER A 25 -7.92 -3.56 -9.85
N ILE A 26 -7.97 -2.70 -8.83
CA ILE A 26 -8.08 -3.09 -7.43
C ILE A 26 -9.34 -3.95 -7.22
N LEU A 27 -10.50 -3.49 -7.70
CA LEU A 27 -11.76 -4.24 -7.60
C LEU A 27 -11.66 -5.63 -8.24
N ARG A 28 -11.06 -5.76 -9.43
CA ARG A 28 -10.84 -7.07 -10.07
C ARG A 28 -9.91 -7.98 -9.28
N ILE A 29 -8.84 -7.42 -8.69
CA ILE A 29 -7.93 -8.21 -7.85
C ILE A 29 -8.68 -8.67 -6.59
N LEU A 30 -9.56 -7.84 -6.01
CA LEU A 30 -10.40 -8.24 -4.88
C LEU A 30 -11.42 -9.32 -5.27
N GLU A 31 -11.99 -9.25 -6.48
CA GLU A 31 -12.84 -10.31 -7.05
C GLU A 31 -12.07 -11.65 -7.15
N ASP A 32 -10.84 -11.62 -7.65
CA ASP A 32 -9.95 -12.79 -7.70
C ASP A 32 -9.59 -13.35 -6.29
N LEU A 33 -9.81 -12.54 -5.23
CA LEU A 33 -9.59 -12.90 -3.83
C LEU A 33 -10.88 -13.30 -3.10
N ASP A 34 -11.92 -13.68 -3.85
CA ASP A 34 -13.23 -14.12 -3.36
C ASP A 34 -14.03 -13.03 -2.60
N TYR A 35 -13.79 -11.74 -2.90
CA TYR A 35 -14.71 -10.69 -2.47
C TYR A 35 -15.89 -10.60 -3.44
N GLU A 36 -17.09 -10.43 -2.92
CA GLU A 36 -18.22 -9.95 -3.72
C GLU A 36 -17.92 -8.52 -4.17
N VAL A 37 -18.03 -8.22 -5.47
CA VAL A 37 -17.66 -6.90 -6.01
C VAL A 37 -18.85 -6.20 -6.63
N ILE A 38 -19.10 -4.95 -6.21
CA ILE A 38 -20.15 -4.10 -6.79
C ILE A 38 -19.53 -2.75 -7.17
N ASP A 39 -19.54 -2.40 -8.46
CA ASP A 39 -18.99 -1.14 -8.96
C ASP A 39 -20.08 -0.09 -9.21
N ASN A 40 -19.96 1.06 -8.54
CA ASN A 40 -20.82 2.25 -8.63
C ASN A 40 -22.33 1.99 -8.36
N PRO A 41 -22.71 1.28 -7.28
CA PRO A 41 -24.12 1.19 -6.89
C PRO A 41 -24.64 2.58 -6.46
N PRO A 42 -25.95 2.89 -6.61
CA PRO A 42 -26.52 4.11 -6.06
C PRO A 42 -26.17 4.25 -4.57
N LEU A 43 -25.71 5.44 -4.15
CA LEU A 43 -25.15 5.61 -2.80
C LEU A 43 -26.14 5.26 -1.68
N GLY A 44 -27.43 5.53 -1.90
CA GLY A 44 -28.50 5.18 -0.96
C GLY A 44 -28.74 3.69 -0.77
N MET A 45 -28.14 2.81 -1.58
CA MET A 45 -28.26 1.35 -1.47
C MET A 45 -27.10 0.70 -0.72
N LEU A 46 -26.09 1.46 -0.27
CA LEU A 46 -24.91 0.89 0.39
C LEU A 46 -25.27 0.06 1.62
N ASP A 47 -26.15 0.60 2.47
CA ASP A 47 -26.55 -0.05 3.72
C ASP A 47 -27.28 -1.38 3.44
N ASP A 48 -28.17 -1.41 2.44
CA ASP A 48 -28.90 -2.61 2.02
C ASP A 48 -27.99 -3.67 1.39
N ILE A 49 -27.04 -3.24 0.57
CA ILE A 49 -26.04 -4.12 -0.06
C ILE A 49 -25.21 -4.80 1.04
N VAL A 50 -24.68 -4.02 1.98
CA VAL A 50 -23.83 -4.54 3.06
C VAL A 50 -24.61 -5.45 4.00
N ALA A 51 -25.87 -5.13 4.29
CA ALA A 51 -26.73 -5.96 5.13
C ALA A 51 -27.00 -7.35 4.52
N ARG A 52 -27.07 -7.45 3.19
CA ARG A 52 -27.38 -8.70 2.46
C ARG A 52 -26.16 -9.51 2.06
N ALA A 53 -24.98 -8.90 2.01
CA ALA A 53 -23.74 -9.58 1.65
C ALA A 53 -23.38 -10.64 2.69
N GLU A 54 -23.22 -11.90 2.29
CA GLU A 54 -22.81 -12.98 3.21
C GLU A 54 -21.28 -13.15 3.26
N GLN A 55 -20.60 -12.78 2.18
CA GLN A 55 -19.15 -12.84 1.99
C GLN A 55 -18.48 -11.48 2.23
N PRO A 56 -17.13 -11.41 2.33
CA PRO A 56 -16.43 -10.13 2.21
C PRO A 56 -16.86 -9.41 0.94
N ILE A 57 -17.10 -8.10 1.01
CA ILE A 57 -17.59 -7.32 -0.13
C ILE A 57 -16.68 -6.11 -0.38
N ALA A 58 -16.43 -5.81 -1.65
CA ALA A 58 -15.74 -4.63 -2.13
C ALA A 58 -16.67 -3.78 -3.01
N ILE A 59 -16.90 -2.53 -2.60
CA ILE A 59 -17.82 -1.61 -3.27
C ILE A 59 -17.02 -0.47 -3.88
N GLY A 60 -17.08 -0.35 -5.20
CA GLY A 60 -16.49 0.76 -5.94
C GLY A 60 -17.37 2.00 -5.86
N VAL A 61 -16.80 3.12 -5.40
CA VAL A 61 -17.51 4.41 -5.34
C VAL A 61 -16.63 5.51 -5.93
N ASP A 62 -17.07 6.11 -7.03
CA ASP A 62 -16.38 7.22 -7.70
C ASP A 62 -17.34 8.35 -8.11
N SER A 63 -16.80 9.40 -8.73
CA SER A 63 -17.54 10.59 -9.19
C SER A 63 -18.72 10.29 -10.12
N ARG A 64 -18.79 9.09 -10.73
CA ARG A 64 -19.90 8.63 -11.59
C ARG A 64 -21.01 7.95 -10.82
N THR A 65 -20.80 7.67 -9.53
CA THR A 65 -21.77 6.96 -8.71
C THR A 65 -23.03 7.82 -8.57
N ARG A 66 -24.21 7.21 -8.72
CA ARG A 66 -25.47 7.97 -8.65
C ARG A 66 -25.68 8.49 -7.23
N GLY A 67 -25.84 9.80 -7.11
CA GLY A 67 -25.95 10.48 -5.82
C GLY A 67 -24.61 10.61 -5.09
N PHE A 68 -23.48 10.55 -5.83
CA PHE A 68 -22.16 10.74 -5.25
C PHE A 68 -22.04 12.12 -4.60
N ASP A 69 -21.75 12.11 -3.31
CA ASP A 69 -21.27 13.25 -2.55
C ASP A 69 -20.21 12.72 -1.57
N PRO A 70 -19.00 13.33 -1.50
CA PRO A 70 -17.95 12.89 -0.61
C PRO A 70 -18.40 12.81 0.86
N SER A 71 -19.19 13.78 1.33
CA SER A 71 -19.65 13.81 2.72
C SER A 71 -20.62 12.66 2.98
N ALA A 72 -21.55 12.42 2.06
CA ALA A 72 -22.50 11.30 2.16
C ALA A 72 -21.80 9.92 2.15
N VAL A 73 -20.70 9.77 1.38
CA VAL A 73 -19.87 8.55 1.42
C VAL A 73 -19.23 8.38 2.79
N LEU A 74 -18.65 9.45 3.36
CA LEU A 74 -18.04 9.40 4.70
C LEU A 74 -19.06 9.11 5.79
N GLU A 75 -20.26 9.69 5.69
CA GLU A 75 -21.37 9.38 6.60
C GLU A 75 -21.78 7.91 6.50
N ALA A 76 -21.85 7.34 5.29
CA ALA A 76 -22.14 5.92 5.11
C ALA A 76 -21.04 5.04 5.75
N VAL A 77 -19.76 5.36 5.52
CA VAL A 77 -18.63 4.66 6.18
C VAL A 77 -18.75 4.73 7.70
N ALA A 78 -19.02 5.93 8.24
CA ALA A 78 -19.18 6.12 9.67
C ALA A 78 -20.35 5.31 10.24
N ARG A 79 -21.50 5.27 9.56
CA ARG A 79 -22.66 4.45 9.96
C ARG A 79 -22.33 2.97 9.96
N LEU A 80 -21.71 2.46 8.90
CA LEU A 80 -21.35 1.04 8.79
C LEU A 80 -20.37 0.61 9.89
N ARG A 81 -19.43 1.50 10.27
CA ARG A 81 -18.47 1.26 11.37
C ARG A 81 -19.10 1.17 12.75
N ILE A 82 -20.35 1.62 12.94
CA ILE A 82 -21.06 1.48 14.22
C ILE A 82 -21.33 -0.01 14.51
N ASN A 83 -21.49 -0.84 13.48
CA ASN A 83 -21.76 -2.26 13.64
C ASN A 83 -20.45 -3.04 13.92
N PRO A 84 -20.25 -3.61 15.12
CA PRO A 84 -19.04 -4.34 15.47
C PRO A 84 -18.85 -5.64 14.69
N ALA A 85 -19.90 -6.14 14.03
CA ALA A 85 -19.82 -7.29 13.15
C ALA A 85 -19.18 -6.95 11.78
N LEU A 86 -18.93 -5.68 11.48
CA LEU A 86 -18.36 -5.22 10.22
C LEU A 86 -16.96 -4.63 10.44
N ALA A 87 -16.01 -5.06 9.62
CA ALA A 87 -14.69 -4.46 9.51
C ALA A 87 -14.64 -3.61 8.23
N VAL A 88 -14.94 -2.31 8.36
CA VAL A 88 -15.10 -1.38 7.23
C VAL A 88 -13.81 -0.60 6.99
N GLU A 89 -13.20 -0.79 5.81
CA GLU A 89 -12.01 -0.05 5.36
C GLU A 89 -12.35 0.81 4.11
N LEU A 90 -12.04 2.10 4.15
CA LEU A 90 -12.07 3.03 3.02
C LEU A 90 -10.68 3.08 2.36
N ILE A 91 -10.62 2.61 1.12
CA ILE A 91 -9.42 2.61 0.29
C ILE A 91 -9.54 3.74 -0.74
N TYR A 92 -8.50 4.56 -0.85
CA TYR A 92 -8.42 5.62 -1.85
C TYR A 92 -7.25 5.39 -2.80
N ALA A 93 -7.55 5.10 -4.06
CA ALA A 93 -6.55 4.97 -5.11
C ALA A 93 -6.18 6.34 -5.69
N THR A 94 -4.89 6.65 -5.79
CA THR A 94 -4.39 7.89 -6.38
C THR A 94 -3.26 7.59 -7.36
N ALA A 95 -2.92 8.59 -8.18
CA ALA A 95 -1.65 8.67 -8.88
C ALA A 95 -1.29 10.14 -9.12
N GLU A 96 -0.06 10.42 -9.51
CA GLU A 96 0.38 11.72 -10.00
C GLU A 96 -0.46 12.15 -11.22
N GLU A 97 -0.77 13.44 -11.30
CA GLU A 97 -1.58 14.03 -12.37
C GLU A 97 -1.03 13.67 -13.76
N SER A 98 0.29 13.76 -13.94
CA SER A 98 0.98 13.39 -15.18
C SER A 98 0.74 11.92 -15.58
N VAL A 99 0.68 11.02 -14.60
CA VAL A 99 0.40 9.59 -14.78
C VAL A 99 -1.06 9.36 -15.12
N LEU A 100 -1.99 10.05 -14.45
CA LEU A 100 -3.42 9.98 -14.74
C LEU A 100 -3.72 10.46 -16.17
N LEU A 101 -3.17 11.61 -16.58
CA LEU A 101 -3.28 12.15 -17.94
C LEU A 101 -2.78 11.16 -18.99
N ARG A 102 -1.64 10.51 -18.74
CA ARG A 102 -1.08 9.49 -19.64
C ARG A 102 -1.99 8.27 -19.75
N ARG A 103 -2.54 7.77 -18.64
CA ARG A 103 -3.47 6.62 -18.61
C ARG A 103 -4.79 6.94 -19.32
N TYR A 104 -5.31 8.16 -19.16
CA TYR A 104 -6.50 8.62 -19.87
C TYR A 104 -6.28 8.71 -21.38
N THR A 105 -5.17 9.30 -21.79
CA THR A 105 -4.80 9.40 -23.20
C THR A 105 -4.67 8.01 -23.84
N ALA A 106 -4.08 7.05 -23.13
CA ALA A 106 -3.95 5.67 -23.61
C ALA A 106 -5.29 4.94 -23.78
N THR A 107 -6.26 5.20 -22.90
CA THR A 107 -7.57 4.54 -22.94
C THR A 107 -8.58 5.24 -23.86
N ARG A 108 -8.29 6.46 -24.33
CA ARG A 108 -9.16 7.32 -25.15
C ARG A 108 -10.56 7.54 -24.57
N ARG A 109 -10.74 7.36 -23.26
CA ARG A 109 -12.02 7.57 -22.58
C ARG A 109 -12.18 9.05 -22.22
N ARG A 110 -13.42 9.55 -22.25
CA ARG A 110 -13.73 10.89 -21.74
C ARG A 110 -13.66 10.89 -20.21
N HIS A 111 -13.19 11.99 -19.64
CA HIS A 111 -13.18 12.16 -18.18
C HIS A 111 -14.60 12.45 -17.67
N PRO A 112 -15.08 11.79 -16.61
CA PRO A 112 -16.46 11.93 -16.12
C PRO A 112 -16.88 13.37 -15.80
N LEU A 113 -15.97 14.14 -15.20
CA LEU A 113 -16.20 15.54 -14.83
C LEU A 113 -15.85 16.54 -15.94
N ALA A 114 -15.26 16.11 -17.07
CA ALA A 114 -14.90 16.99 -18.18
C ALA A 114 -15.96 16.95 -19.30
N ALA A 115 -17.19 17.39 -19.00
CA ALA A 115 -18.27 17.43 -20.00
C ALA A 115 -17.98 18.41 -21.15
N HIS A 116 -17.28 19.52 -20.85
CA HIS A 116 -16.92 20.58 -21.81
C HIS A 116 -15.46 21.10 -21.68
N GLY A 117 -14.66 20.51 -20.78
CA GLY A 117 -13.29 20.94 -20.46
C GLY A 117 -12.20 19.97 -20.94
N SER A 118 -10.94 20.28 -20.62
CA SER A 118 -9.83 19.36 -20.89
C SER A 118 -9.82 18.19 -19.89
N VAL A 119 -9.14 17.09 -20.23
CA VAL A 119 -8.94 15.96 -19.29
C VAL A 119 -8.24 16.43 -18.02
N LYS A 120 -7.35 17.42 -18.15
CA LYS A 120 -6.62 18.01 -17.03
C LYS A 120 -7.59 18.70 -16.06
N ASP A 121 -8.44 19.59 -16.56
CA ASP A 121 -9.40 20.31 -15.70
C ASP A 121 -10.31 19.31 -14.96
N GLY A 122 -10.74 18.25 -15.66
CA GLY A 122 -11.51 17.18 -15.04
C GLY A 122 -10.78 16.44 -13.92
N ILE A 123 -9.46 16.23 -14.05
CA ILE A 123 -8.63 15.63 -12.99
C ILE A 123 -8.50 16.58 -11.81
N ASP A 124 -8.24 17.87 -12.06
CA ASP A 124 -8.09 18.88 -11.01
C ASP A 124 -9.40 19.02 -10.20
N ASP A 125 -10.55 19.06 -10.88
CA ASP A 125 -11.87 19.07 -10.26
C ASP A 125 -12.12 17.80 -9.44
N GLU A 126 -11.72 16.62 -9.94
CA GLU A 126 -11.89 15.35 -9.22
C GLU A 126 -11.00 15.27 -7.97
N ILE A 127 -9.78 15.80 -8.06
CA ILE A 127 -8.86 15.91 -6.91
C ILE A 127 -9.48 16.80 -5.83
N ALA A 128 -10.00 17.96 -6.20
CA ALA A 128 -10.66 18.86 -5.27
C ALA A 128 -11.91 18.21 -4.65
N LEU A 129 -12.77 17.62 -5.48
CA LEU A 129 -14.01 16.96 -5.05
C LEU A 129 -13.74 15.82 -4.07
N THR A 130 -12.76 14.96 -4.37
CA THR A 130 -12.53 13.73 -3.60
C THR A 130 -11.47 13.86 -2.49
N ALA A 131 -10.90 15.05 -2.29
CA ALA A 131 -9.94 15.33 -1.23
C ALA A 131 -10.43 14.94 0.19
N PRO A 132 -11.72 15.13 0.57
CA PRO A 132 -12.21 14.67 1.86
C PRO A 132 -12.12 13.14 2.01
N LEU A 133 -12.46 12.39 0.96
CA LEU A 133 -12.35 10.92 0.95
C LEU A 133 -10.91 10.47 1.11
N ARG A 134 -9.99 11.12 0.38
CA ARG A 134 -8.56 10.83 0.50
C ARG A 134 -8.02 11.07 1.91
N THR A 135 -8.53 12.11 2.58
CA THR A 135 -8.08 12.50 3.93
C THR A 135 -8.58 11.52 4.99
N ALA A 136 -9.78 10.99 4.81
CA ALA A 136 -10.41 10.06 5.74
C ALA A 136 -10.14 8.57 5.41
N ALA A 137 -9.43 8.28 4.32
CA ALA A 137 -9.14 6.91 3.90
C ALA A 137 -8.23 6.20 4.90
N ASP A 138 -8.53 4.93 5.18
CA ASP A 138 -7.68 4.08 6.01
C ASP A 138 -6.43 3.63 5.24
N LEU A 139 -6.53 3.57 3.91
CA LEU A 139 -5.43 3.24 3.03
C LEU A 139 -5.47 4.10 1.78
N VAL A 140 -4.43 4.90 1.57
CA VAL A 140 -4.19 5.58 0.30
C VAL A 140 -3.17 4.79 -0.51
N ILE A 141 -3.59 4.27 -1.66
CA ILE A 141 -2.72 3.52 -2.57
C ILE A 141 -2.26 4.45 -3.68
N ASP A 142 -0.97 4.83 -3.67
CA ASP A 142 -0.35 5.60 -4.74
C ASP A 142 0.15 4.67 -5.85
N THR A 143 -0.62 4.61 -6.93
CA THR A 143 -0.32 3.73 -8.07
C THR A 143 0.59 4.36 -9.12
N SER A 144 1.15 5.55 -8.86
CA SER A 144 1.99 6.29 -9.82
C SER A 144 3.08 5.42 -10.42
N ASP A 145 3.70 4.61 -9.56
CA ASP A 145 4.92 3.86 -9.84
C ASP A 145 4.72 2.36 -9.68
N MET A 146 3.46 1.93 -9.63
CA MET A 146 3.08 0.54 -9.50
C MET A 146 2.61 0.02 -10.86
N PRO A 147 3.44 -0.74 -11.59
CA PRO A 147 2.98 -1.57 -12.69
C PRO A 147 1.82 -2.47 -12.26
N PRO A 148 0.93 -2.90 -13.19
CA PRO A 148 -0.20 -3.76 -12.85
C PRO A 148 0.15 -5.03 -12.05
N PRO A 149 1.27 -5.75 -12.34
CA PRO A 149 1.68 -6.89 -11.51
C PRO A 149 2.03 -6.51 -10.08
N ASP A 150 2.65 -5.35 -9.86
CA ASP A 150 3.05 -4.89 -8.53
C ASP A 150 1.84 -4.41 -7.72
N LEU A 151 0.90 -3.72 -8.37
CA LEU A 151 -0.39 -3.38 -7.77
C LEU A 151 -1.15 -4.65 -7.34
N ARG A 152 -1.21 -5.66 -8.20
CA ARG A 152 -1.80 -6.97 -7.87
C ARG A 152 -1.16 -7.56 -6.63
N ARG A 153 0.17 -7.64 -6.60
CA ARG A 153 0.92 -8.20 -5.48
C ARG A 153 0.71 -7.42 -4.18
N PHE A 154 0.61 -6.09 -4.26
CA PHE A 154 0.31 -5.24 -3.10
C PHE A 154 -1.10 -5.46 -2.56
N VAL A 155 -2.11 -5.55 -3.43
CA VAL A 155 -3.49 -5.82 -3.02
C VAL A 155 -3.63 -7.25 -2.48
N GLU A 156 -3.04 -8.24 -3.14
CA GLU A 156 -3.02 -9.64 -2.69
C GLU A 156 -2.35 -9.78 -1.32
N SER A 157 -1.20 -9.14 -1.10
CA SER A 157 -0.56 -9.15 0.22
C SER A 157 -1.46 -8.50 1.27
N ARG A 158 -2.22 -7.45 0.90
CA ARG A 158 -3.04 -6.64 1.82
C ARG A 158 -4.46 -7.17 2.11
N PHE A 159 -5.00 -8.01 1.23
CA PHE A 159 -6.41 -8.39 1.30
C PHE A 159 -6.68 -9.89 1.12
N SER A 160 -5.65 -10.71 0.90
CA SER A 160 -5.84 -12.16 0.76
C SER A 160 -6.52 -12.80 1.99
N PRO A 161 -7.56 -13.64 1.80
CA PRO A 161 -8.28 -14.33 2.87
C PRO A 161 -7.39 -15.22 3.75
N TRP A 162 -6.22 -15.65 3.26
CA TRP A 162 -5.26 -16.44 4.03
C TRP A 162 -4.87 -15.77 5.36
N GLN A 163 -4.85 -14.44 5.44
CA GLN A 163 -4.55 -13.71 6.69
C GLN A 163 -5.69 -13.72 7.72
N ALA A 164 -6.94 -13.88 7.28
CA ALA A 164 -8.08 -13.95 8.20
C ALA A 164 -8.04 -15.23 9.05
N ARG A 165 -7.41 -16.31 8.55
CA ARG A 165 -7.31 -17.60 9.24
C ARG A 165 -6.12 -17.70 10.20
N SER A 166 -5.05 -16.93 9.98
CA SER A 166 -3.84 -16.98 10.81
C SER A 166 -3.85 -16.01 12.00
N GLY A 167 -4.78 -15.04 12.04
CA GLY A 167 -5.22 -14.31 13.23
C GLY A 167 -4.20 -13.42 13.97
N GLN A 168 -2.88 -13.65 13.84
CA GLN A 168 -1.86 -13.13 14.75
C GLN A 168 -0.56 -12.67 14.04
N GLY A 169 -0.68 -12.14 12.82
CA GLY A 169 0.48 -11.71 12.03
C GLY A 169 0.44 -10.26 11.58
N LEU A 170 1.63 -9.69 11.33
CA LEU A 170 1.84 -8.45 10.60
C LEU A 170 2.41 -8.79 9.22
N THR A 171 1.97 -8.12 8.17
CA THR A 171 2.72 -8.08 6.90
C THR A 171 3.53 -6.81 6.86
N VAL A 172 4.85 -6.93 6.68
CA VAL A 172 5.78 -5.81 6.63
C VAL A 172 6.12 -5.52 5.17
N ALA A 173 5.87 -4.29 4.74
CA ALA A 173 6.32 -3.77 3.44
C ALA A 173 7.51 -2.84 3.64
N LEU A 174 8.63 -3.14 3.02
CA LEU A 174 9.81 -2.27 2.99
C LEU A 174 9.86 -1.58 1.63
N MET A 175 9.98 -0.25 1.63
CA MET A 175 9.91 0.54 0.41
C MET A 175 11.11 1.47 0.27
N SER A 176 11.75 1.51 -0.90
CA SER A 176 12.67 2.59 -1.24
C SER A 176 12.01 3.62 -2.14
N PHE A 177 12.25 4.90 -1.88
CA PHE A 177 11.72 6.00 -2.68
C PHE A 177 12.72 7.17 -2.85
N ALA A 178 12.39 8.10 -3.74
CA ALA A 178 13.07 9.38 -3.92
C ALA A 178 12.30 10.54 -3.28
N PHE A 179 12.95 11.34 -2.43
CA PHE A 179 12.32 12.51 -1.81
C PHE A 179 11.70 13.52 -2.79
N PRO A 180 12.31 13.82 -3.96
CA PRO A 180 11.69 14.71 -4.95
C PRO A 180 10.36 14.19 -5.51
N ALA A 181 10.10 12.88 -5.44
CA ALA A 181 8.82 12.29 -5.84
C ALA A 181 7.74 12.42 -4.74
N GLY A 182 8.09 12.96 -3.57
CA GLY A 182 7.21 13.03 -2.41
C GLY A 182 7.30 11.77 -1.52
N LEU A 183 6.69 11.87 -0.34
CA LEU A 183 6.62 10.75 0.59
C LEU A 183 5.58 9.73 0.13
N PRO A 184 5.86 8.41 0.19
CA PRO A 184 4.86 7.38 -0.06
C PRO A 184 3.69 7.55 0.91
N ARG A 185 2.47 7.57 0.39
CA ARG A 185 1.26 7.84 1.17
C ARG A 185 0.83 6.66 2.02
N GLU A 186 1.25 5.47 1.60
CA GLU A 186 1.05 4.21 2.28
C GLU A 186 2.07 3.94 3.40
N ALA A 187 3.05 4.82 3.61
CA ALA A 187 4.10 4.63 4.61
C ALA A 187 3.63 4.94 6.05
N ASP A 188 3.84 4.00 6.96
CA ASP A 188 3.66 4.20 8.41
C ASP A 188 4.90 4.83 9.06
N ILE A 189 6.09 4.46 8.58
CA ILE A 189 7.39 4.94 9.08
C ILE A 189 8.25 5.36 7.90
N VAL A 190 8.92 6.52 7.99
CA VAL A 190 9.82 7.03 6.96
C VAL A 190 11.21 7.33 7.54
N PHE A 191 12.26 6.84 6.90
CA PHE A 191 13.65 7.16 7.23
C PHE A 191 14.35 7.90 6.09
N ASP A 192 15.19 8.88 6.44
CA ASP A 192 15.99 9.64 5.48
C ASP A 192 17.43 9.10 5.42
N ALA A 193 17.85 8.63 4.25
CA ALA A 193 19.19 8.11 3.98
C ALA A 193 20.06 9.08 3.17
N ARG A 194 19.66 10.35 3.00
CA ARG A 194 20.37 11.33 2.16
C ARG A 194 21.73 11.75 2.72
N PHE A 195 21.99 11.51 4.01
CA PHE A 195 23.26 11.86 4.66
C PHE A 195 24.39 10.86 4.36
N LEU A 196 24.06 9.61 4.01
CA LEU A 196 25.06 8.59 3.67
C LEU A 196 25.82 8.94 2.39
N GLN A 197 27.06 8.44 2.29
CA GLN A 197 27.93 8.52 1.10
C GLN A 197 27.14 8.27 -0.19
N ASN A 198 27.22 9.22 -1.12
CA ASN A 198 26.41 9.24 -2.32
C ASN A 198 27.17 8.62 -3.52
N PRO A 199 26.79 7.41 -4.00
CA PRO A 199 27.48 6.74 -5.11
C PRO A 199 27.37 7.48 -6.45
N HIS A 200 26.46 8.46 -6.55
CA HIS A 200 26.22 9.22 -7.78
C HIS A 200 27.46 10.00 -8.27
N TYR A 201 28.41 10.34 -7.39
CA TYR A 201 29.62 11.06 -7.78
C TYR A 201 30.72 10.15 -8.32
N ASP A 202 30.59 8.84 -8.17
CA ASP A 202 31.48 7.86 -8.80
C ASP A 202 30.92 7.48 -10.18
N PRO A 203 31.63 7.77 -11.29
CA PRO A 203 31.16 7.47 -12.64
C PRO A 203 30.87 5.98 -12.90
N GLN A 204 31.52 5.07 -12.18
CA GLN A 204 31.33 3.63 -12.33
C GLN A 204 30.07 3.13 -11.59
N LEU A 205 29.71 3.80 -10.49
CA LEU A 205 28.58 3.43 -9.65
C LEU A 205 27.29 4.18 -10.01
N ALA A 206 27.40 5.40 -10.54
CA ALA A 206 26.25 6.21 -10.96
C ALA A 206 25.22 5.50 -11.85
N PRO A 207 25.60 4.65 -12.84
CA PRO A 207 24.63 3.92 -13.65
C PRO A 207 24.06 2.67 -12.98
N LYS A 208 24.59 2.24 -11.84
CA LYS A 208 24.18 1.02 -11.12
C LYS A 208 23.03 1.30 -10.16
N THR A 209 22.63 0.33 -9.35
CA THR A 209 21.53 0.43 -8.38
C THR A 209 22.00 -0.10 -7.03
N GLY A 210 21.24 0.18 -5.96
CA GLY A 210 21.55 -0.38 -4.65
C GLY A 210 21.38 -1.92 -4.56
N LEU A 211 20.91 -2.57 -5.63
CA LEU A 211 20.91 -4.03 -5.78
C LEU A 211 22.28 -4.58 -6.21
N ASP A 212 23.14 -3.73 -6.78
CA ASP A 212 24.47 -4.11 -7.23
C ASP A 212 25.44 -4.09 -6.04
N ALA A 213 26.24 -5.17 -5.90
CA ALA A 213 27.10 -5.40 -4.74
C ALA A 213 28.11 -4.26 -4.52
N ASP A 214 28.68 -3.70 -5.58
CA ASP A 214 29.67 -2.63 -5.47
C ASP A 214 29.06 -1.29 -5.04
N VAL A 215 27.80 -1.01 -5.41
CA VAL A 215 27.05 0.13 -4.87
C VAL A 215 26.74 -0.10 -3.40
N ALA A 216 26.28 -1.31 -3.03
CA ALA A 216 25.98 -1.64 -1.65
C ALA A 216 27.21 -1.54 -0.75
N GLU A 217 28.35 -2.07 -1.19
CA GLU A 217 29.64 -1.96 -0.52
C GLU A 217 30.12 -0.51 -0.41
N TYR A 218 29.94 0.30 -1.46
CA TYR A 218 30.28 1.72 -1.41
C TYR A 218 29.47 2.46 -0.35
N VAL A 219 28.15 2.27 -0.32
CA VAL A 219 27.28 2.91 0.69
C VAL A 219 27.63 2.42 2.10
N ALA A 220 27.97 1.13 2.25
CA ALA A 220 28.33 0.54 3.53
C ALA A 220 29.71 0.98 4.08
N LYS A 221 30.56 1.64 3.26
CA LYS A 221 31.83 2.25 3.71
C LYS A 221 31.62 3.57 4.46
N ASP A 222 30.43 4.14 4.42
CA ASP A 222 30.10 5.28 5.25
C ASP A 222 30.21 4.90 6.74
N PRO A 223 30.94 5.68 7.58
CA PRO A 223 31.16 5.33 8.98
C PRO A 223 29.85 5.26 9.79
N ASP A 224 28.82 6.00 9.39
CA ASP A 224 27.53 6.04 10.09
C ASP A 224 26.55 4.96 9.60
N TYR A 225 26.80 4.33 8.45
CA TYR A 225 25.93 3.29 7.87
C TYR A 225 25.58 2.15 8.85
N PRO A 226 26.54 1.46 9.48
CA PRO A 226 26.22 0.32 10.35
C PRO A 226 25.43 0.78 11.58
N GLN A 227 25.77 1.93 12.16
CA GLN A 227 25.04 2.48 13.30
C GLN A 227 23.60 2.85 12.94
N PHE A 228 23.40 3.50 11.79
CA PHE A 228 22.07 3.89 11.32
C PHE A 228 21.18 2.67 11.06
N LEU A 229 21.69 1.67 10.32
CA LEU A 229 20.96 0.43 10.05
C LEU A 229 20.62 -0.33 11.34
N ASN A 230 21.55 -0.38 12.30
CA ASN A 230 21.32 -0.97 13.62
C ASN A 230 20.19 -0.26 14.38
N GLN A 231 20.17 1.07 14.38
CA GLN A 231 19.14 1.83 15.09
C GLN A 231 17.75 1.68 14.45
N ILE A 232 17.66 1.71 13.12
CA ILE A 232 16.42 1.41 12.40
C ILE A 232 15.90 0.04 12.79
N HIS A 233 16.76 -0.98 12.71
CA HIS A 233 16.40 -2.35 13.02
C HIS A 233 15.94 -2.52 14.47
N ALA A 234 16.68 -1.97 15.43
CA ALA A 234 16.31 -2.00 16.85
C ALA A 234 14.97 -1.30 17.12
N MET A 235 14.71 -0.17 16.47
CA MET A 235 13.42 0.51 16.59
C MET A 235 12.29 -0.35 16.03
N LEU A 236 12.48 -1.00 14.88
CA LEU A 236 11.46 -1.87 14.29
C LEU A 236 11.16 -3.09 15.17
N GLN A 237 12.17 -3.68 15.82
CA GLN A 237 11.96 -4.75 16.80
C GLN A 237 11.09 -4.29 17.99
N LEU A 238 11.13 -3.00 18.34
CA LEU A 238 10.27 -2.43 19.39
C LEU A 238 8.85 -2.14 18.88
N VAL A 239 8.70 -1.50 17.72
CA VAL A 239 7.40 -0.93 17.30
C VAL A 239 6.51 -1.92 16.54
N LEU A 240 7.06 -2.83 15.74
CA LEU A 240 6.23 -3.77 14.96
C LEU A 240 5.37 -4.69 15.86
N PRO A 241 5.88 -5.22 16.99
CA PRO A 241 5.04 -5.93 17.96
C PRO A 241 3.90 -5.07 18.53
N ARG A 242 4.13 -3.77 18.76
CA ARG A 242 3.11 -2.85 19.24
C ARG A 242 2.04 -2.59 18.17
N PHE A 243 2.42 -2.49 16.90
CA PHE A 243 1.47 -2.38 15.81
C PHE A 243 0.48 -3.54 15.78
N VAL A 244 0.96 -4.77 16.00
CA VAL A 244 0.07 -5.95 16.09
C VAL A 244 -0.86 -5.87 17.30
N GLN A 245 -0.37 -5.41 18.45
CA GLN A 245 -1.18 -5.23 19.67
C GLN A 245 -2.29 -4.19 19.47
N GLU A 246 -2.01 -3.13 18.71
CA GLU A 246 -2.99 -2.12 18.29
C GLU A 246 -3.90 -2.59 17.13
N GLY A 247 -3.80 -3.87 16.75
CA GLY A 247 -4.66 -4.47 15.73
C GLY A 247 -4.22 -4.22 14.28
N LYS A 248 -3.09 -3.55 14.04
CA LYS A 248 -2.57 -3.38 12.67
C LYS A 248 -2.20 -4.75 12.10
N LYS A 249 -2.64 -4.97 10.86
CA LYS A 249 -2.31 -6.16 10.06
C LYS A 249 -1.17 -5.89 9.08
N TYR A 250 -0.84 -4.62 8.86
CA TYR A 250 0.11 -4.16 7.86
C TYR A 250 0.95 -3.02 8.39
N ALA A 251 2.21 -3.00 8.00
CA ALA A 251 3.13 -1.92 8.29
C ALA A 251 4.02 -1.64 7.09
N THR A 252 4.01 -0.41 6.59
CA THR A 252 4.88 0.03 5.50
C THR A 252 6.00 0.91 6.04
N ILE A 253 7.24 0.50 5.83
CA ILE A 253 8.45 1.18 6.26
C ILE A 253 9.15 1.68 5.00
N ALA A 254 9.23 3.00 4.83
CA ALA A 254 9.84 3.63 3.68
C ALA A 254 11.22 4.21 4.03
N ILE A 255 12.19 4.04 3.13
CA ILE A 255 13.52 4.65 3.22
C ILE A 255 13.75 5.50 1.97
N GLY A 256 14.03 6.77 2.18
CA GLY A 256 14.18 7.77 1.13
C GLY A 256 15.63 8.13 0.88
N CYS A 257 16.02 8.32 -0.39
CA CYS A 257 17.22 9.06 -0.73
C CYS A 257 16.92 10.09 -1.83
N SER A 258 17.91 10.82 -2.35
CA SER A 258 17.64 11.88 -3.34
C SER A 258 17.07 11.35 -4.66
N GLY A 259 17.54 10.17 -5.12
CA GLY A 259 17.16 9.61 -6.42
C GLY A 259 16.49 8.24 -6.34
N GLY A 260 16.24 7.71 -5.14
CA GLY A 260 15.58 6.41 -4.93
C GLY A 260 16.27 5.18 -5.53
N ARG A 261 17.52 5.31 -6.02
CA ARG A 261 18.23 4.31 -6.83
C ARG A 261 19.34 3.56 -6.09
N HIS A 262 20.07 4.25 -5.20
CA HIS A 262 21.28 3.72 -4.56
C HIS A 262 21.08 3.49 -3.06
N ARG A 263 21.33 4.51 -2.23
CA ARG A 263 21.35 4.45 -0.75
C ARG A 263 20.08 3.86 -0.13
N SER A 264 18.91 4.32 -0.58
CA SER A 264 17.64 3.81 -0.06
C SER A 264 17.37 2.36 -0.46
N VAL A 265 17.72 1.97 -1.70
CA VAL A 265 17.61 0.57 -2.16
C VAL A 265 18.54 -0.32 -1.32
N THR A 266 19.81 0.07 -1.15
CA THR A 266 20.79 -0.65 -0.33
C THR A 266 20.32 -0.84 1.10
N LEU A 267 19.80 0.21 1.76
CA LEU A 267 19.30 0.10 3.12
C LEU A 267 18.05 -0.78 3.23
N VAL A 268 17.12 -0.69 2.27
CA VAL A 268 15.92 -1.53 2.26
C VAL A 268 16.28 -3.00 2.15
N GLU A 269 17.22 -3.34 1.27
CA GLU A 269 17.69 -4.71 1.08
C GLU A 269 18.40 -5.24 2.34
N ALA A 270 19.32 -4.47 2.91
CA ALA A 270 20.04 -4.85 4.14
C ALA A 270 19.10 -4.98 5.35
N LEU A 271 18.09 -4.10 5.46
CA LEU A 271 17.09 -4.19 6.51
C LEU A 271 16.18 -5.40 6.33
N ALA A 272 15.81 -5.72 5.10
CA ALA A 272 15.01 -6.91 4.78
C ALA A 272 15.73 -8.20 5.19
N GLU A 273 17.03 -8.29 4.91
CA GLU A 273 17.87 -9.41 5.32
C GLU A 273 17.86 -9.57 6.85
N ARG A 274 18.09 -8.46 7.58
CA ARG A 274 18.09 -8.47 9.05
C ARG A 274 16.75 -8.86 9.65
N LEU A 275 15.64 -8.36 9.13
CA LEU A 275 14.30 -8.70 9.61
C LEU A 275 13.89 -10.13 9.25
N SER A 276 14.43 -10.67 8.16
CA SER A 276 14.16 -12.04 7.72
C SER A 276 14.94 -13.09 8.52
N ALA A 277 16.03 -12.69 9.20
CA ALA A 277 16.78 -13.57 10.10
C ALA A 277 15.90 -14.12 11.24
N PRO A 278 16.24 -15.29 11.83
CA PRO A 278 15.41 -15.95 12.84
C PRO A 278 14.99 -15.06 14.02
N ASP A 279 15.91 -14.24 14.53
CA ASP A 279 15.66 -13.29 15.64
C ASP A 279 15.47 -11.84 15.15
N GLY A 280 15.37 -11.66 13.83
CA GLY A 280 15.32 -10.37 13.16
C GLY A 280 14.15 -9.49 13.59
N MET A 281 13.03 -10.08 13.98
CA MET A 281 11.80 -9.36 14.32
C MET A 281 11.54 -9.30 15.84
N GLY A 282 12.57 -9.54 16.65
CA GLY A 282 12.49 -9.51 18.11
C GLY A 282 11.72 -10.71 18.67
N HIS A 283 11.41 -10.68 19.97
CA HIS A 283 10.86 -11.82 20.70
C HIS A 283 9.33 -11.97 20.67
N TYR A 284 8.63 -11.21 19.80
CA TYR A 284 7.19 -11.35 19.69
C TYR A 284 6.82 -12.71 19.07
N LYS A 285 5.92 -13.45 19.73
CA LYS A 285 5.55 -14.80 19.30
C LYS A 285 5.01 -14.78 17.86
N GLY A 286 5.62 -15.57 16.98
CA GLY A 286 5.24 -15.67 15.56
C GLY A 286 5.85 -14.60 14.63
N SER A 287 6.62 -13.64 15.16
CA SER A 287 7.22 -12.57 14.35
C SER A 287 8.23 -13.06 13.30
N GLY A 288 8.89 -14.19 13.55
CA GLY A 288 9.76 -14.86 12.59
C GLY A 288 9.05 -15.42 11.35
N GLN A 289 7.72 -15.48 11.36
CA GLN A 289 6.90 -15.99 10.24
C GLN A 289 6.16 -14.89 9.48
N TRP A 290 6.23 -13.64 9.95
CA TRP A 290 5.53 -12.53 9.33
C TRP A 290 6.02 -12.28 7.90
N PRO A 291 5.15 -12.17 6.89
CA PRO A 291 5.59 -11.90 5.54
C PRO A 291 6.34 -10.56 5.44
N ILE A 292 7.42 -10.53 4.65
CA ILE A 292 8.18 -9.31 4.38
C ILE A 292 8.28 -9.13 2.87
N MET A 293 7.67 -8.07 2.37
CA MET A 293 7.73 -7.67 0.96
C MET A 293 8.61 -6.44 0.77
N ILE A 294 9.24 -6.33 -0.39
CA ILE A 294 10.09 -5.21 -0.78
C ILE A 294 9.51 -4.55 -2.02
N MET A 295 9.57 -3.21 -2.06
CA MET A 295 9.20 -2.38 -3.19
C MET A 295 10.22 -1.27 -3.44
N HIS A 296 10.70 -1.11 -4.67
CA HIS A 296 11.61 -0.05 -5.08
C HIS A 296 10.93 0.83 -6.14
N ARG A 297 10.30 1.93 -5.70
CA ARG A 297 9.47 2.80 -6.57
C ARG A 297 10.23 3.30 -7.79
N GLU A 298 11.42 3.84 -7.56
CA GLU A 298 12.24 4.42 -8.62
C GLU A 298 12.83 3.38 -9.58
N LEU A 299 13.04 2.14 -9.14
CA LEU A 299 13.46 1.05 -10.02
C LEU A 299 12.29 0.59 -10.90
N ALA A 300 11.08 0.51 -10.35
CA ALA A 300 9.87 0.21 -11.11
C ALA A 300 9.60 1.26 -12.20
N ARG A 301 9.81 2.56 -11.92
CA ARG A 301 9.76 3.64 -12.94
C ARG A 301 10.72 3.44 -14.11
N GLN A 302 11.85 2.78 -13.87
CA GLN A 302 12.88 2.51 -14.87
C GLN A 302 12.67 1.18 -15.60
N GLY A 303 11.55 0.49 -15.34
CA GLY A 303 11.23 -0.80 -15.96
C GLY A 303 11.99 -1.98 -15.34
N LEU A 304 12.67 -1.79 -14.21
CA LEU A 304 13.30 -2.87 -13.46
C LEU A 304 12.27 -3.52 -12.53
N SER A 305 12.53 -4.77 -12.12
CA SER A 305 11.69 -5.44 -11.12
C SER A 305 11.82 -4.72 -9.79
N GLY A 306 10.83 -3.89 -9.46
CA GLY A 306 10.79 -3.14 -8.21
C GLY A 306 10.30 -3.96 -7.02
N TRP A 307 9.70 -5.14 -7.24
CA TRP A 307 9.05 -5.90 -6.18
C TRP A 307 9.67 -7.29 -5.97
N ARG A 308 9.75 -7.74 -4.72
CA ARG A 308 10.01 -9.15 -4.35
C ARG A 308 9.55 -9.47 -2.93
N TRP A 309 9.32 -10.76 -2.64
CA TRP A 309 9.25 -11.25 -1.26
C TRP A 309 10.66 -11.42 -0.71
N ALA A 310 10.95 -10.79 0.42
CA ALA A 310 12.11 -11.13 1.25
C ALA A 310 11.81 -12.35 2.12
N ARG A 311 10.57 -12.41 2.65
CA ARG A 311 10.02 -13.59 3.32
C ARG A 311 8.57 -13.78 2.87
N LYS A 312 8.30 -14.93 2.24
CA LYS A 312 6.97 -15.25 1.72
C LYS A 312 5.99 -15.52 2.86
N PRO A 313 4.69 -15.31 2.65
CA PRO A 313 3.65 -15.92 3.47
C PRO A 313 3.85 -17.44 3.58
N VAL A 314 3.61 -17.99 4.77
CA VAL A 314 3.67 -19.43 5.00
C VAL A 314 2.33 -20.02 4.58
N ASP A 315 2.24 -20.74 3.46
CA ASP A 315 0.98 -21.38 3.07
C ASP A 315 0.50 -22.34 4.17
N THR A 316 -0.62 -22.03 4.82
CA THR A 316 -1.22 -22.91 5.85
C THR A 316 -2.10 -24.00 5.24
N ALA A 317 -1.92 -24.30 3.94
CA ALA A 317 -2.77 -25.23 3.20
C ALA A 317 -2.28 -26.70 3.22
N SER A 318 -1.28 -27.03 4.04
CA SER A 318 -0.75 -28.40 4.15
C SER A 318 -0.48 -28.80 5.60
N SER A 319 -1.56 -28.93 6.37
CA SER A 319 -1.59 -29.73 7.61
C SER A 319 -2.98 -30.26 7.86
#